data_AF-A0AAW5TM16-F1
#
_entry.id   AF-A0AAW5TM16-F1
#
_cell.length_a   1.000
_cell.length_b   1.000
_cell.length_c   1.000
_cell.angle_alpha   90.00
_cell.angle_beta   90.00
_cell.angle_gamma   90.00
#
_symmetry.space_group_name_H-M   'P 1'
#
loop_
_entity.id
_entity.type
_entity.pdbx_description
1 polymer ?
#
loop_
_entity_poly.entity_id
_entity_poly.type
_entity_poly.pdbx_seq_one_letter_code
_entity_poly.pdbx_strand_id
1 'polypeptide(L)'
;YAERLEIVSQERIRAELERLMTAPAPRRGIELLVYTGVAERVLPEVAALTNTVDAQHRHKDVYQHTLQVVDNAIALEDEEVPGPDLILR
;
A
#
# COMPACT_ATOMS: atom_id res chain seq x y z
N TYR A 1 12.13 1.13 15.94
CA TYR A 1 11.00 0.17 15.94
C TYR A 1 11.01 -0.75 14.71
N ALA A 2 11.27 -0.24 13.50
CA ALA A 2 11.31 -1.05 12.27
C ALA A 2 12.36 -2.19 12.27
N GLU A 3 13.48 -2.06 12.98
CA GLU A 3 14.52 -3.10 13.12
C GLU A 3 14.00 -4.43 13.69
N ARG A 4 12.90 -4.41 14.46
CA ARG A 4 12.28 -5.64 14.94
C ARG A 4 11.55 -6.44 13.86
N LEU A 5 11.40 -5.90 12.64
CA LEU A 5 10.86 -6.67 11.51
C LEU A 5 11.83 -7.74 11.02
N GLU A 6 13.13 -7.62 11.31
CA GLU A 6 14.15 -8.60 10.89
C GLU A 6 13.94 -9.99 11.53
N ILE A 7 13.29 -10.05 12.68
CA ILE A 7 12.93 -11.30 13.36
C ILE A 7 11.55 -11.84 12.96
N VAL A 8 10.82 -11.13 12.09
CA VAL A 8 9.51 -11.55 11.59
C VAL A 8 9.71 -12.28 10.27
N SER A 9 9.08 -13.44 10.10
CA SER A 9 9.17 -14.19 8.85
C SER A 9 8.51 -13.45 7.70
N GLN A 10 9.05 -13.62 6.50
CA GLN A 10 8.47 -13.08 5.27
C GLN A 10 7.03 -13.56 5.04
N GLU A 11 6.73 -14.80 5.41
CA GLU A 11 5.37 -15.35 5.35
C GLU A 11 4.39 -14.58 6.22
N ARG A 12 4.81 -14.16 7.42
CA ARG A 12 3.96 -13.37 8.30
C ARG A 12 3.81 -11.94 7.81
N ILE A 13 4.87 -11.34 7.26
CA ILE A 13 4.82 -10.02 6.62
C ILE A 13 3.79 -10.06 5.48
N ARG A 14 3.89 -11.05 4.59
CA ARG A 14 2.92 -11.28 3.50
C ARG A 14 1.50 -11.39 4.03
N ALA A 15 1.25 -12.26 5.01
CA ALA A 15 -0.08 -12.45 5.57
C ALA A 15 -0.69 -11.19 6.23
N GLU A 16 0.14 -10.27 6.76
CA GLU A 16 -0.35 -8.97 7.27
C GLU A 16 -0.61 -7.98 6.12
N LEU A 17 0.19 -7.99 5.06
CA LEU A 17 -0.04 -7.17 3.86
C LEU A 17 -1.32 -7.58 3.12
N GLU A 18 -1.58 -8.89 2.98
CA GLU A 18 -2.83 -9.40 2.39
C GLU A 18 -4.06 -8.95 3.21
N ARG A 19 -3.96 -9.03 4.54
CA ARG A 19 -4.99 -8.53 5.46
C ARG A 19 -5.16 -7.01 5.39
N LEU A 20 -4.06 -6.27 5.21
CA LEU A 20 -4.10 -4.82 5.02
C LEU A 20 -4.85 -4.47 3.73
N MET A 21 -4.53 -5.14 2.61
CA MET A 21 -5.16 -4.88 1.32
C MET A 21 -6.66 -5.22 1.31
N THR A 22 -7.07 -6.25 2.06
CA THR A 22 -8.49 -6.65 2.19
C THR A 22 -9.24 -5.94 3.32
N ALA A 23 -8.58 -5.05 4.08
CA ALA A 23 -9.23 -4.27 5.13
C ALA A 23 -10.20 -3.21 4.56
N PRO A 24 -11.07 -2.60 5.38
CA PRO A 24 -11.98 -1.54 4.90
C PRO A 24 -11.28 -0.26 4.41
N ALA A 25 -10.02 -0.01 4.80
CA ALA A 25 -9.28 1.21 4.47
C ALA A 25 -7.79 0.93 4.18
N PRO A 26 -7.47 0.19 3.09
CA PRO A 26 -6.10 -0.21 2.77
C PRO A 26 -5.21 0.99 2.46
N ARG A 27 -5.73 2.05 1.81
CA ARG A 27 -5.02 3.31 1.61
C ARG A 27 -4.41 3.84 2.91
N ARG A 28 -5.23 3.92 3.97
CA ARG A 28 -4.78 4.41 5.28
C ARG A 28 -3.66 3.54 5.85
N GLY A 29 -3.76 2.22 5.65
CA GLY A 29 -2.72 1.27 6.04
C GLY A 29 -1.41 1.54 5.30
N ILE A 30 -1.44 1.69 3.97
CA ILE A 30 -0.26 1.98 3.14
C ILE A 30 0.37 3.32 3.55
N GLU A 31 -0.44 4.36 3.74
CA GLU A 31 0.03 5.66 4.25
C GLU A 31 0.76 5.52 5.58
N LEU A 32 0.24 4.72 6.51
CA LEU A 32 0.87 4.47 7.80
C LEU A 32 2.18 3.69 7.66
N LEU A 33 2.26 2.69 6.77
CA LEU A 33 3.51 1.98 6.51
C LEU A 33 4.59 2.92 5.99
N VAL A 34 4.23 3.84 5.08
CA VAL A 34 5.14 4.86 4.54
C VAL A 34 5.53 5.86 5.61
N TYR A 35 4.56 6.45 6.33
CA TYR A 35 4.80 7.45 7.37
C TYR A 35 5.70 6.94 8.50
N THR A 36 5.57 5.66 8.86
CA THR A 36 6.37 5.04 9.93
C THR A 36 7.73 4.50 9.46
N GLY A 37 8.02 4.56 8.16
CA GLY A 37 9.22 3.96 7.54
C GLY A 37 9.19 2.43 7.46
N VAL A 38 8.07 1.77 7.84
CA VAL A 38 7.92 0.33 7.71
C VAL A 38 7.92 -0.10 6.24
N ALA A 39 7.32 0.71 5.36
CA ALA A 39 7.28 0.45 3.92
C ALA A 39 8.68 0.28 3.32
N GLU A 40 9.70 1.01 3.81
CA GLU A 40 11.08 0.87 3.34
C GLU A 40 11.64 -0.54 3.52
N ARG A 41 11.10 -1.31 4.48
CA ARG A 41 11.54 -2.67 4.80
C ARG A 41 10.71 -3.74 4.10
N VAL A 42 9.41 -3.51 3.93
CA VAL A 42 8.46 -4.56 3.49
C VAL A 42 7.84 -4.30 2.11
N LEU A 43 7.87 -3.06 1.62
CA LEU A 43 7.36 -2.62 0.32
C LEU A 43 8.25 -1.47 -0.22
N PRO A 44 9.57 -1.70 -0.42
CA PRO A 44 10.52 -0.63 -0.73
C PRO A 44 10.19 0.10 -2.03
N GLU A 45 9.59 -0.58 -3.01
CA GLU A 45 9.13 0.00 -4.27
C GLU A 45 8.03 1.03 -4.04
N VAL A 46 7.09 0.76 -3.12
CA VAL A 46 6.00 1.69 -2.76
C VAL A 46 6.55 2.90 -2.00
N ALA A 47 7.50 2.69 -1.08
CA ALA A 47 8.17 3.78 -0.39
C ALA A 47 8.91 4.71 -1.37
N ALA A 48 9.57 4.14 -2.38
CA ALA A 48 10.30 4.90 -3.39
C ALA A 48 9.41 5.80 -4.26
N LEU A 49 8.11 5.49 -4.40
CA LEU A 49 7.18 6.34 -5.15
C LEU A 49 7.06 7.75 -4.56
N THR A 50 7.26 7.92 -3.26
CA THR A 50 7.23 9.25 -2.61
C THR A 50 8.32 10.19 -3.11
N ASN A 51 9.41 9.65 -3.64
CA ASN A 51 10.54 10.42 -4.18
C ASN A 51 10.37 10.82 -5.65
N THR A 52 9.25 10.45 -6.28
CA THR A 52 8.99 10.74 -7.71
C THR A 52 8.47 12.15 -7.97
N VAL A 53 8.21 12.93 -6.90
CA VAL A 53 7.78 14.32 -6.98
C VAL A 53 9.02 15.19 -7.22
N ASP A 54 9.22 15.70 -8.44
CA ASP A 54 10.29 16.67 -8.70
C ASP A 54 9.95 18.05 -8.11
N ALA A 55 10.97 18.80 -7.70
CA ALA A 55 10.80 20.15 -7.14
C ALA A 55 10.17 21.16 -8.13
N GLN A 56 10.04 20.78 -9.41
CA GLN A 56 9.47 21.59 -10.47
C GLN A 56 8.01 21.22 -10.79
N HIS A 57 7.40 20.29 -10.04
CA HIS A 57 6.04 19.76 -10.23
C HIS A 57 5.76 19.28 -11.66
N ARG A 58 6.76 18.86 -12.42
CA ARG A 58 6.59 18.41 -13.82
C ARG A 58 6.18 16.95 -13.92
N HIS A 59 6.40 16.17 -12.86
CA HIS A 59 5.98 14.78 -12.75
C HIS A 59 4.70 14.68 -11.92
N LYS A 60 3.70 13.93 -12.42
CA LYS A 60 2.48 13.62 -11.65
C LYS A 60 2.88 12.87 -10.37
N ASP A 61 2.21 13.18 -9.26
CA ASP A 61 2.42 12.48 -7.98
C ASP A 61 2.06 10.99 -8.14
N VAL A 62 3.07 10.17 -8.42
CA VAL A 62 2.89 8.74 -8.72
C VAL A 62 2.38 8.01 -7.49
N TYR A 63 2.85 8.39 -6.30
CA TYR A 63 2.41 7.79 -5.04
C TYR A 63 0.92 8.03 -4.82
N GLN A 64 0.45 9.27 -4.92
CA GLN A 64 -0.98 9.57 -4.79
C GLN A 64 -1.82 8.93 -5.89
N HIS A 65 -1.29 8.85 -7.11
CA HIS A 65 -1.97 8.14 -8.19
C HIS A 65 -2.12 6.64 -7.89
N THR A 66 -1.07 5.98 -7.38
CA THR A 66 -1.13 4.57 -6.96
C THR A 66 -2.19 4.36 -5.88
N LEU A 67 -2.25 5.23 -4.86
CA LEU A 67 -3.30 5.14 -3.84
C LEU A 67 -4.72 5.37 -4.41
N GLN A 68 -4.85 6.25 -5.40
CA GLN A 68 -6.13 6.48 -6.07
C GLN A 68 -6.60 5.24 -6.85
N VAL A 69 -5.67 4.49 -7.46
CA VAL A 69 -6.00 3.23 -8.14
C VAL A 69 -6.55 2.20 -7.15
N VAL A 70 -5.96 2.11 -5.95
CA VAL A 70 -6.47 1.22 -4.88
C VAL A 70 -7.89 1.61 -4.47
N ASP A 71 -8.17 2.90 -4.25
CA ASP A 71 -9.54 3.34 -3.92
C ASP A 71 -10.53 3.05 -5.05
N ASN A 72 -10.11 3.24 -6.30
CA ASN A 72 -10.95 2.96 -7.45
C ASN A 72 -11.27 1.46 -7.55
N ALA A 73 -10.31 0.58 -7.24
CA ALA A 73 -10.53 -0.86 -7.20
C ALA A 73 -11.58 -1.24 -6.15
N ILE A 74 -11.50 -0.66 -4.95
CA ILE A 74 -12.50 -0.85 -3.89
C ILE A 74 -13.88 -0.32 -4.30
N ALA A 75 -13.93 0.81 -5.01
CA ALA A 75 -15.19 1.38 -5.47
C ALA A 75 -15.91 0.51 -6.54
N LEU A 76 -15.20 -0.43 -7.16
CA LEU A 76 -15.73 -1.39 -8.12
C LEU A 76 -16.18 -2.71 -7.45
N GLU A 77 -16.09 -2.83 -6.13
CA GLU A 77 -16.62 -3.98 -5.41
C GLU A 77 -18.15 -3.90 -5.35
N ASP A 78 -18.78 -4.66 -6.23
CA ASP A 78 -20.23 -4.73 -6.39
C ASP A 78 -20.75 -6.19 -6.34
N GLU A 79 -21.88 -6.48 -6.98
CA GLU A 79 -22.44 -7.83 -6.98
C GLU A 79 -21.57 -8.88 -7.70
N GLU A 80 -20.75 -8.46 -8.68
CA GLU A 80 -19.83 -9.35 -9.41
C GLU A 80 -18.56 -9.66 -8.59
N VAL A 81 -18.22 -8.79 -7.63
CA VAL A 81 -17.10 -8.93 -6.70
C VAL A 81 -17.63 -8.78 -5.26
N PRO A 82 -18.17 -9.85 -4.65
CA PRO A 82 -19.02 -9.77 -3.46
C PRO A 82 -18.25 -9.47 -2.15
N GLY A 83 -17.10 -8.82 -2.23
CA GLY A 83 -16.34 -8.36 -1.08
C GLY A 83 -14.87 -8.08 -1.41
N PRO A 84 -14.07 -7.74 -0.38
CA PRO A 84 -12.64 -7.49 -0.53
C PRO A 84 -11.91 -8.67 -1.20
N ASP A 85 -11.43 -8.45 -2.41
CA ASP A 85 -10.64 -9.44 -3.16
C ASP A 85 -9.21 -8.94 -3.37
N LEU A 86 -8.23 -9.73 -2.92
CA LEU A 86 -6.82 -9.35 -2.98
C LEU A 86 -6.28 -9.24 -4.42
N ILE A 87 -6.83 -10.04 -5.35
CA ILE A 87 -6.37 -10.06 -6.75
C ILE A 87 -6.93 -8.86 -7.52
N LEU A 88 -8.11 -8.39 -7.13
CA LEU A 88 -8.79 -7.27 -7.78
C LEU A 88 -8.42 -5.91 -7.18
N ARG A 89 -7.87 -5.86 -5.97
CA ARG A 89 -7.40 -4.66 -5.27
C ARG A 89 -5.94 -4.29 -5.52
#